data_AF-A0A958B9M9-F1
#
_entry.id   AF-A0A958B9M9-F1
#
_cell.length_a   1.000
_cell.length_b   1.000
_cell.length_c   1.000
_cell.angle_alpha   90.00
_cell.angle_beta   90.00
_cell.angle_gamma   90.00
#
_symmetry.space_group_name_H-M   'P 1'
#
loop_
_entity.id
_entity.type
_entity.pdbx_description
1 polymer ?
#
loop_
_entity_poly.entity_id
_entity_poly.type
_entity_poly.pdbx_seq_one_letter_code
_entity_poly.pdbx_strand_id
1 'polypeptide(L)'
;MKRSPLRVGFFLGLLTVIPVLFLTYLGNRWADFPFVPFHLFDFATYILPPSVVDFGVETVVGIASLFNLNPLADVVKWVGHIMAIFAFACIGGVFGVISAVINSWTFVMKMPWIGLLFGVVELLPFAYVETYHGFPTSGSTVNLIWFTVIFASWGLILGWLLQEIARSEA
;
A
#
# COMPACT_ATOMS: atom_id res chain seq x y z
N MET A 1 -29.52 1.05 9.70
CA MET A 1 -29.16 0.12 8.60
C MET A 1 -27.73 -0.31 8.84
N LYS A 2 -27.45 -1.61 9.03
CA LYS A 2 -26.07 -2.11 9.23
C LYS A 2 -25.23 -1.77 8.00
N ARG A 3 -24.09 -1.10 8.18
CA ARG A 3 -23.21 -0.78 7.04
C ARG A 3 -22.54 -2.07 6.54
N SER A 4 -22.28 -2.14 5.22
CA SER A 4 -21.57 -3.29 4.66
C SER A 4 -20.10 -3.27 5.12
N PRO A 5 -19.58 -4.34 5.73
CA PRO A 5 -18.19 -4.39 6.19
C PRO A 5 -17.21 -4.25 5.02
N LEU A 6 -17.59 -4.69 3.82
CA LEU A 6 -16.79 -4.55 2.60
C LEU A 6 -16.57 -3.07 2.25
N ARG A 7 -17.66 -2.28 2.20
CA ARG A 7 -17.56 -0.85 1.84
C ARG A 7 -16.79 -0.08 2.90
N VAL A 8 -17.15 -0.27 4.18
CA VAL A 8 -16.49 0.43 5.29
C VAL A 8 -15.01 0.08 5.35
N GLY A 9 -14.67 -1.20 5.25
CA GLY A 9 -13.29 -1.67 5.22
C GLY A 9 -12.49 -1.06 4.08
N PHE A 10 -13.03 -1.10 2.85
CA PHE A 10 -12.35 -0.56 1.68
C PHE A 10 -12.08 0.94 1.81
N PHE A 11 -13.09 1.73 2.20
CA PHE A 11 -12.93 3.18 2.36
C PHE A 11 -11.99 3.55 3.49
N LEU A 12 -12.06 2.86 4.63
CA LEU A 12 -11.13 3.10 5.73
C LEU A 12 -9.70 2.74 5.33
N GLY A 13 -9.49 1.61 4.66
CA GLY A 13 -8.18 1.22 4.14
C GLY A 13 -7.61 2.26 3.16
N LEU A 14 -8.42 2.72 2.22
CA LEU A 14 -8.04 3.81 1.28
C LEU A 14 -7.73 5.13 1.98
N LEU A 15 -8.43 5.45 3.07
CA LEU A 15 -8.22 6.70 3.79
C LEU A 15 -6.96 6.63 4.66
N THR A 16 -6.77 5.53 5.38
CA THR A 16 -5.66 5.37 6.34
C THR A 16 -4.33 5.08 5.65
N VAL A 17 -4.33 4.58 4.41
CA VAL A 17 -3.10 4.40 3.62
C VAL A 17 -2.49 5.73 3.15
N ILE A 18 -3.26 6.84 3.14
CA ILE A 18 -2.73 8.17 2.77
C ILE A 18 -1.62 8.62 3.74
N PRO A 19 -1.80 8.57 5.08
CA PRO A 19 -0.70 8.77 6.03
C PRO A 19 0.51 7.87 5.79
N VAL A 20 0.31 6.60 5.41
CA VAL A 20 1.40 5.66 5.11
C VAL A 20 2.18 6.14 3.88
N LEU A 21 1.49 6.50 2.79
CA LEU A 21 2.10 7.09 1.60
C LEU A 21 2.92 8.33 1.95
N PHE A 22 2.37 9.22 2.79
CA PHE A 22 3.08 10.42 3.23
C PHE A 22 4.34 10.10 4.05
N LEU A 23 4.25 9.20 5.03
CA LEU A 23 5.38 8.85 5.90
C LEU A 23 6.49 8.10 5.16
N THR A 24 6.13 7.21 4.23
CA THR A 24 7.09 6.51 3.38
C THR A 24 7.77 7.47 2.39
N TYR A 25 7.03 8.44 1.84
CA TYR A 25 7.61 9.51 1.02
C TYR A 25 8.55 10.40 1.85
N LEU A 26 8.17 10.74 3.07
CA LEU A 26 9.00 11.55 3.96
C LEU A 26 10.32 10.84 4.30
N GLY A 27 10.25 9.54 4.63
CA GLY A 27 11.42 8.70 4.84
C GLY A 27 12.34 8.66 3.61
N ASN A 28 11.76 8.56 2.41
CA ASN A 28 12.51 8.60 1.16
C ASN A 28 13.24 9.93 0.94
N ARG A 29 12.63 11.06 1.30
CA ARG A 29 13.23 12.38 1.09
C ARG A 29 14.30 12.75 2.11
N TRP A 30 14.24 12.17 3.31
CA TRP A 30 15.06 12.64 4.45
C TRP A 30 16.14 11.65 4.87
N ALA A 31 15.93 10.36 4.62
CA ALA A 31 16.81 9.28 5.07
C ALA A 31 17.13 8.27 3.96
N ASP A 32 16.83 8.61 2.70
CA ASP A 32 16.98 7.74 1.52
C ASP A 32 16.29 6.38 1.68
N PHE A 33 15.23 6.31 2.48
CA PHE A 33 14.45 5.09 2.59
C PHE A 33 13.69 4.79 1.30
N PRO A 34 13.39 3.53 1.00
CA PRO A 34 12.59 3.14 -0.16
C PRO A 34 11.23 3.81 -0.15
N PHE A 35 10.81 4.36 -1.28
CA PHE A 35 9.40 4.72 -1.42
C PHE A 35 8.60 3.48 -1.79
N VAL A 36 7.96 2.87 -0.78
CA VAL A 36 7.30 1.56 -0.87
C VAL A 36 6.42 1.38 -2.12
N PRO A 37 5.54 2.32 -2.51
CA PRO A 37 4.70 2.14 -3.69
C PRO A 37 5.50 1.91 -4.97
N PHE A 38 6.63 2.61 -5.12
CA PHE A 38 7.44 2.51 -6.34
C PHE A 38 8.23 1.21 -6.37
N HIS A 39 8.84 0.81 -5.25
CA HIS A 39 9.56 -0.46 -5.15
C HIS A 39 8.64 -1.66 -5.33
N LEU A 40 7.43 -1.63 -4.75
CA LEU A 40 6.45 -2.70 -4.96
C LEU A 40 5.96 -2.75 -6.41
N PHE A 41 5.73 -1.60 -7.03
CA PHE A 41 5.29 -1.54 -8.42
C PHE A 41 6.38 -2.02 -9.39
N ASP A 42 7.63 -1.60 -9.17
CA ASP A 42 8.77 -2.07 -9.94
C ASP A 42 8.99 -3.58 -9.74
N PHE A 43 8.92 -4.06 -8.51
CA PHE A 43 8.97 -5.49 -8.18
C PHE A 43 7.90 -6.31 -8.89
N ALA A 44 6.69 -5.77 -9.01
CA ALA A 44 5.60 -6.44 -9.71
C ALA A 44 5.94 -6.71 -11.19
N THR A 45 6.74 -5.86 -11.83
CA THR A 45 7.18 -6.09 -13.23
C THR A 45 8.06 -7.33 -13.39
N TYR A 46 8.74 -7.77 -12.33
CA TYR A 46 9.56 -8.99 -12.35
C TYR A 46 8.76 -10.27 -12.12
N ILE A 47 7.57 -10.19 -11.51
CA ILE A 47 6.73 -11.36 -11.23
C ILE A 47 5.64 -11.53 -12.28
N LEU A 48 5.13 -10.42 -12.82
CA LEU A 48 4.06 -10.46 -13.80
C LEU A 48 4.54 -11.08 -15.12
N PRO A 49 3.66 -11.80 -15.84
CA PRO A 49 3.97 -12.26 -17.19
C PRO A 49 4.39 -11.08 -18.07
N PRO A 50 5.40 -11.22 -18.94
CA PRO A 50 5.87 -10.13 -19.81
C PRO A 50 4.74 -9.46 -20.59
N SER A 51 3.78 -10.24 -21.09
CA SER A 51 2.61 -9.73 -21.81
C SER A 51 1.73 -8.78 -20.99
N VAL A 52 1.68 -8.92 -19.66
CA VAL A 52 0.93 -8.02 -18.79
C VAL A 52 1.67 -6.70 -18.60
N VAL A 53 3.00 -6.77 -18.45
CA VAL A 53 3.86 -5.59 -18.32
C VAL A 53 3.84 -4.80 -19.63
N ASP A 54 4.01 -5.47 -20.76
CA ASP A 54 3.97 -4.87 -22.10
C ASP A 54 2.62 -4.20 -22.36
N PHE A 55 1.51 -4.88 -22.05
CA PHE A 55 0.17 -4.29 -22.17
C PHE A 55 0.02 -2.99 -21.36
N GLY A 56 0.55 -2.97 -20.13
CA GLY A 56 0.53 -1.77 -19.28
C GLY A 56 1.34 -0.62 -19.90
N VAL A 57 2.55 -0.90 -20.35
CA VAL A 57 3.43 0.11 -20.98
C VAL A 57 2.83 0.63 -22.29
N GLU A 58 2.37 -0.27 -23.17
CA GLU A 58 1.72 0.09 -24.44
C GLU A 58 0.47 0.94 -24.22
N THR A 59 -0.32 0.66 -23.19
CA THR A 59 -1.50 1.46 -22.83
C THR A 59 -1.08 2.90 -22.47
N VAL A 60 -0.06 3.07 -21.64
CA VAL A 60 0.42 4.40 -21.24
C VAL A 60 1.01 5.15 -22.43
N VAL A 61 1.83 4.47 -23.25
CA VAL A 61 2.41 5.05 -24.47
C VAL A 61 1.31 5.44 -25.48
N GLY A 62 0.31 4.60 -25.66
CA GLY A 62 -0.83 4.85 -26.56
C GLY A 62 -1.65 6.06 -26.13
N ILE A 63 -1.99 6.16 -24.83
CA ILE A 63 -2.69 7.32 -24.28
C ILE A 63 -1.83 8.58 -24.44
N ALA A 64 -0.55 8.53 -24.08
CA ALA A 64 0.34 9.69 -24.21
C ALA A 64 0.50 10.15 -25.66
N SER A 65 0.58 9.21 -26.60
CA SER A 65 0.66 9.49 -28.04
C SER A 65 -0.64 10.09 -28.58
N LEU A 66 -1.80 9.58 -28.14
CA LEU A 66 -3.12 10.11 -28.53
C LEU A 66 -3.28 11.59 -28.14
N PHE A 67 -2.74 11.98 -26.99
CA PHE A 67 -2.78 13.35 -26.50
C PHE A 67 -1.56 14.21 -26.93
N ASN A 68 -0.67 13.69 -27.78
CA ASN A 68 0.57 14.35 -28.21
C ASN A 68 1.43 14.86 -27.04
N LEU A 69 1.49 14.10 -25.94
CA LEU A 69 2.26 14.48 -24.76
C LEU A 69 3.75 14.22 -25.00
N ASN A 70 4.58 15.26 -24.88
CA ASN A 70 6.02 15.20 -25.12
C ASN A 70 6.76 15.96 -24.00
N PRO A 71 7.90 15.46 -23.46
CA PRO A 71 8.59 14.20 -23.79
C PRO A 71 7.83 12.94 -23.36
N LEU A 72 7.68 11.96 -24.27
CA LEU A 72 6.98 10.70 -23.99
C LEU A 72 7.58 9.95 -22.78
N ALA A 73 8.91 9.96 -22.66
CA ALA A 73 9.62 9.29 -21.57
C ALA A 73 9.23 9.85 -20.18
N ASP A 74 9.10 11.17 -20.07
CA ASP A 74 8.73 11.83 -18.81
C ASP A 74 7.28 11.52 -18.44
N VAL A 75 6.39 11.51 -19.43
CA VAL A 75 4.96 11.20 -19.26
C VAL A 75 4.78 9.76 -18.79
N VAL A 76 5.45 8.80 -19.45
CA VAL A 76 5.39 7.38 -19.07
C VAL A 76 5.86 7.19 -17.63
N LYS A 77 6.96 7.83 -17.24
CA LYS A 77 7.48 7.79 -15.88
C LYS A 77 6.49 8.37 -14.86
N TRP A 78 5.89 9.52 -15.18
CA TRP A 78 4.92 10.17 -14.31
C TRP A 78 3.65 9.33 -14.12
N VAL A 79 3.13 8.76 -15.20
CA VAL A 79 1.96 7.87 -15.15
C VAL A 79 2.28 6.61 -14.35
N GLY A 80 3.47 6.03 -14.52
CA GLY A 80 3.94 4.90 -13.71
C GLY A 80 3.93 5.21 -12.21
N HIS A 81 4.40 6.39 -11.80
CA HIS A 81 4.34 6.82 -10.41
C HIS A 81 2.90 6.98 -9.88
N ILE A 82 1.99 7.55 -10.69
CA ILE A 82 0.56 7.65 -10.32
C ILE A 82 -0.05 6.26 -10.16
N MET A 83 0.23 5.34 -11.10
CA MET A 83 -0.25 3.96 -11.04
C MET A 83 0.28 3.23 -9.82
N ALA A 84 1.56 3.41 -9.47
CA ALA A 84 2.16 2.82 -8.29
C ALA A 84 1.46 3.28 -6.99
N ILE A 85 1.23 4.60 -6.85
CA ILE A 85 0.50 5.16 -5.71
C ILE A 85 -0.94 4.66 -5.66
N PHE A 86 -1.62 4.62 -6.81
CA PHE A 86 -3.00 4.14 -6.91
C PHE A 86 -3.12 2.66 -6.59
N ALA A 87 -2.22 1.82 -7.13
CA ALA A 87 -2.17 0.39 -6.83
C ALA A 87 -1.92 0.13 -5.35
N PHE A 88 -0.98 0.87 -4.75
CA PHE A 88 -0.71 0.79 -3.30
C PHE A 88 -1.93 1.21 -2.47
N ALA A 89 -2.64 2.26 -2.88
CA ALA A 89 -3.89 2.65 -2.21
C ALA A 89 -4.95 1.54 -2.31
N CYS A 90 -5.11 0.91 -3.48
CA CYS A 90 -6.00 -0.24 -3.67
C CYS A 90 -5.62 -1.42 -2.77
N ILE A 91 -4.33 -1.70 -2.59
CA ILE A 91 -3.85 -2.70 -1.63
C ILE A 91 -4.32 -2.35 -0.22
N GLY A 92 -4.12 -1.10 0.23
CA GLY A 92 -4.62 -0.62 1.52
C GLY A 92 -6.13 -0.80 1.67
N GLY A 93 -6.91 -0.52 0.62
CA GLY A 93 -8.35 -0.79 0.57
C GLY A 93 -8.69 -2.28 0.74
N VAL A 94 -8.00 -3.17 0.03
CA VAL A 94 -8.17 -4.63 0.16
C VAL A 94 -7.84 -5.11 1.57
N PHE A 95 -6.76 -4.62 2.18
CA PHE A 95 -6.43 -4.92 3.58
C PHE A 95 -7.49 -4.42 4.55
N GLY A 96 -8.07 -3.24 4.30
CA GLY A 96 -9.21 -2.72 5.04
C GLY A 96 -10.44 -3.63 4.95
N VAL A 97 -10.75 -4.15 3.77
CA VAL A 97 -11.82 -5.15 3.57
C VAL A 97 -11.56 -6.41 4.39
N ILE A 98 -10.37 -6.99 4.26
CA ILE A 98 -9.99 -8.22 4.97
C ILE A 98 -10.12 -8.01 6.48
N SER A 99 -9.60 -6.89 7.00
CA SER A 99 -9.69 -6.53 8.42
C SER A 99 -11.14 -6.37 8.89
N ALA A 100 -11.99 -5.72 8.08
CA ALA A 100 -13.40 -5.54 8.40
C ALA A 100 -14.18 -6.86 8.42
N VAL A 101 -13.91 -7.76 7.47
CA VAL A 101 -14.53 -9.09 7.39
C VAL A 101 -14.13 -9.93 8.61
N ILE A 102 -12.84 -9.98 8.96
CA ILE A 102 -12.37 -10.75 10.11
C ILE A 102 -12.96 -10.22 11.43
N ASN A 103 -13.02 -8.89 11.60
CA ASN A 103 -13.67 -8.27 12.75
C ASN A 103 -15.16 -8.62 12.84
N SER A 104 -15.83 -8.82 11.70
CA SER A 104 -17.25 -9.22 11.68
C SER A 104 -17.48 -10.69 12.08
N TRP A 105 -16.48 -11.56 11.91
CA TRP A 105 -16.58 -13.00 12.22
C TRP A 105 -16.13 -13.34 13.63
N THR A 106 -15.19 -12.57 14.19
CA THR A 106 -14.56 -12.87 15.48
C THR A 106 -15.02 -11.90 16.55
N PHE A 107 -16.13 -12.22 17.25
CA PHE A 107 -16.62 -11.43 18.39
C PHE A 107 -15.60 -11.38 19.57
N VAL A 108 -14.57 -12.24 19.54
CA VAL A 108 -13.65 -12.53 20.65
C VAL A 108 -12.37 -11.67 20.60
N MET A 109 -11.94 -11.17 19.44
CA MET A 109 -10.74 -10.33 19.34
C MET A 109 -11.12 -8.84 19.34
N LYS A 110 -11.63 -8.34 20.47
CA LYS A 110 -12.02 -6.92 20.67
C LYS A 110 -10.85 -5.92 20.70
N MET A 111 -9.62 -6.35 20.37
CA MET A 111 -8.41 -5.53 20.46
C MET A 111 -7.80 -5.32 19.08
N PRO A 112 -7.12 -4.18 18.82
CA PRO A 112 -6.57 -3.82 17.51
C PRO A 112 -5.40 -4.72 17.05
N TRP A 113 -5.16 -5.85 17.72
CA TRP A 113 -4.10 -6.82 17.42
C TRP A 113 -4.21 -7.45 16.04
N ILE A 114 -5.43 -7.64 15.50
CA ILE A 114 -5.59 -8.12 14.12
C ILE A 114 -4.95 -7.13 13.14
N GLY A 115 -5.20 -5.83 13.36
CA GLY A 115 -4.57 -4.77 12.59
C GLY A 115 -3.05 -4.76 12.73
N LEU A 116 -2.53 -4.90 13.96
CA LEU A 116 -1.09 -5.04 14.18
C LEU A 116 -0.49 -6.23 13.43
N LEU A 117 -1.14 -7.39 13.51
CA LEU A 117 -0.69 -8.61 12.85
C LEU A 117 -0.63 -8.40 11.33
N PHE A 118 -1.63 -7.74 10.73
CA PHE A 118 -1.58 -7.37 9.32
C PHE A 118 -0.43 -6.43 8.99
N GLY A 119 -0.22 -5.39 9.81
CA GLY A 119 0.92 -4.49 9.65
C GLY A 119 2.27 -5.21 9.69
N VAL A 120 2.42 -6.20 10.58
CA VAL A 120 3.65 -7.01 10.66
C VAL A 120 3.77 -7.97 9.49
N VAL A 121 2.67 -8.59 9.06
CA VAL A 121 2.66 -9.49 7.89
C VAL A 121 3.04 -8.75 6.62
N GLU A 122 2.65 -7.49 6.47
CA GLU A 122 2.98 -6.66 5.30
C GLU A 122 4.46 -6.27 5.22
N LEU A 123 5.19 -6.35 6.34
CA LEU A 123 6.65 -6.19 6.33
C LEU A 123 7.36 -7.35 5.62
N LEU A 124 6.77 -8.54 5.59
CA LEU A 124 7.39 -9.71 4.95
C LEU A 124 7.55 -9.54 3.43
N PRO A 125 6.49 -9.24 2.66
CA PRO A 125 6.63 -8.99 1.23
C PRO A 125 7.50 -7.76 0.97
N PHE A 126 7.41 -6.71 1.79
CA PHE A 126 8.29 -5.55 1.66
C PHE A 126 9.78 -5.91 1.85
N ALA A 127 10.11 -6.59 2.95
CA ALA A 127 11.48 -7.03 3.21
C ALA A 127 12.01 -7.93 2.09
N TYR A 128 11.14 -8.77 1.51
CA TYR A 128 11.48 -9.59 0.35
C TYR A 128 11.78 -8.74 -0.90
N VAL A 129 10.93 -7.75 -1.22
CA VAL A 129 11.13 -6.80 -2.32
C VAL A 129 12.45 -6.04 -2.20
N GLU A 130 12.84 -5.66 -0.99
CA GLU A 130 14.10 -4.95 -0.75
C GLU A 130 15.33 -5.82 -1.01
N THR A 131 15.21 -7.15 -0.89
CA THR A 131 16.33 -8.04 -1.25
C THR A 131 16.63 -8.02 -2.77
N TYR A 132 15.64 -7.69 -3.60
CA TYR A 132 15.80 -7.53 -5.05
C TYR A 132 16.42 -6.19 -5.46
N HIS A 133 16.05 -5.11 -4.78
CA HIS A 133 16.53 -3.77 -5.11
C HIS A 133 17.92 -3.46 -4.54
N GLY A 134 18.38 -4.27 -3.57
CA GLY A 134 19.57 -3.99 -2.79
C GLY A 134 19.27 -3.01 -1.67
N PHE A 135 19.77 -3.29 -0.47
CA PHE A 135 19.48 -2.45 0.69
C PHE A 135 20.01 -1.02 0.51
N PRO A 136 19.24 -0.01 0.95
CA PRO A 136 19.65 1.39 0.85
C PRO A 136 20.89 1.69 1.71
N THR A 137 21.60 2.76 1.36
CA THR A 137 22.80 3.27 2.06
C THR A 137 22.55 3.58 3.53
N SER A 138 21.30 3.84 3.91
CA SER A 138 20.85 4.07 5.29
C SER A 138 20.98 2.85 6.21
N GLY A 139 21.20 1.66 5.65
CA GLY A 139 21.31 0.40 6.37
C GLY A 139 19.97 -0.33 6.51
N SER A 140 20.01 -1.65 6.29
CA SER A 140 18.84 -2.54 6.28
C SER A 140 18.06 -2.53 7.59
N THR A 141 18.74 -2.52 8.74
CA THR A 141 18.12 -2.55 10.05
C THR A 141 17.28 -1.31 10.33
N VAL A 142 17.82 -0.12 10.04
CA VAL A 142 17.10 1.15 10.26
C VAL A 142 15.85 1.20 9.38
N ASN A 143 15.99 0.76 8.14
CA ASN A 143 14.91 0.68 7.18
C ASN A 143 13.77 -0.23 7.67
N LEU A 144 14.12 -1.44 8.13
CA LEU A 144 13.14 -2.39 8.67
C LEU A 144 12.43 -1.85 9.91
N ILE A 145 13.16 -1.19 10.83
CA ILE A 145 12.56 -0.56 12.02
C ILE A 145 11.56 0.52 11.60
N TRP A 146 11.95 1.39 10.66
CA TRP A 146 11.11 2.47 10.17
C TRP A 146 9.79 1.96 9.60
N PHE A 147 9.84 1.00 8.67
CA PHE A 147 8.63 0.43 8.11
C PHE A 147 7.83 -0.38 9.12
N THR A 148 8.51 -1.08 10.04
CA THR A 148 7.82 -1.79 11.13
C THR A 148 6.94 -0.83 11.91
N VAL A 149 7.48 0.31 12.31
CA VAL A 149 6.72 1.33 13.04
C VAL A 149 5.56 1.86 12.20
N ILE A 150 5.76 2.16 10.92
CA ILE A 150 4.71 2.69 10.04
C ILE A 150 3.58 1.68 9.86
N PHE A 151 3.88 0.47 9.39
CA PHE A 151 2.86 -0.53 9.06
C PHE A 151 2.17 -1.07 10.32
N ALA A 152 2.90 -1.27 11.42
CA ALA A 152 2.30 -1.64 12.70
C ALA A 152 1.32 -0.56 13.20
N SER A 153 1.73 0.72 13.15
CA SER A 153 0.88 1.83 13.57
C SER A 153 -0.34 1.98 12.67
N TRP A 154 -0.17 1.84 11.35
CA TRP A 154 -1.28 1.88 10.40
C TRP A 154 -2.28 0.76 10.64
N GLY A 155 -1.81 -0.47 10.82
CA GLY A 155 -2.64 -1.62 11.15
C GLY A 155 -3.43 -1.40 12.44
N LEU A 156 -2.78 -0.93 13.51
CA LEU A 156 -3.43 -0.58 14.78
C LEU A 156 -4.53 0.48 14.60
N ILE A 157 -4.24 1.55 13.87
CA ILE A 157 -5.19 2.65 13.61
C ILE A 157 -6.40 2.14 12.81
N LEU A 158 -6.16 1.37 11.74
CA LEU A 158 -7.22 0.79 10.93
C LEU A 158 -8.11 -0.16 11.73
N GLY A 159 -7.50 -1.03 12.55
CA GLY A 159 -8.21 -1.93 13.45
C GLY A 159 -9.05 -1.18 14.48
N TRP A 160 -8.50 -0.12 15.08
CA TRP A 160 -9.22 0.75 16.01
C TRP A 160 -10.41 1.46 15.37
N LEU A 161 -10.23 2.06 14.19
CA LEU A 161 -11.32 2.74 13.45
C LEU A 161 -12.46 1.79 13.09
N LEU A 162 -12.13 0.58 12.64
CA LEU A 162 -13.14 -0.44 12.33
C LEU A 162 -13.95 -0.84 13.56
N GLN A 163 -13.31 -0.94 14.72
CA GLN A 163 -14.00 -1.23 15.98
C GLN A 163 -14.88 -0.08 16.44
N GLU A 164 -14.42 1.16 16.30
CA GLU A 164 -15.20 2.33 16.69
C GLU A 164 -16.48 2.46 15.86
N ILE A 165 -16.39 2.21 14.54
CA ILE A 165 -17.58 2.15 13.69
C ILE A 165 -18.50 1.02 14.12
N ALA A 166 -17.97 -0.18 14.40
CA ALA A 166 -18.79 -1.30 14.86
C ALA A 166 -19.50 -1.03 16.20
N ARG A 167 -18.86 -0.29 17.13
CA ARG A 167 -19.46 0.13 18.40
C ARG A 167 -20.59 1.14 18.21
N SER A 168 -20.44 2.07 17.27
CA SER A 168 -21.48 3.07 16.98
C SER A 168 -22.77 2.48 16.39
N GLU A 169 -22.73 1.23 15.91
CA GLU A 169 -23.87 0.51 15.35
C GLU A 169 -24.57 -0.42 16.37
N ALA A 170 -24.03 -0.57 17.59
CA ALA A 170 -24.54 -1.42 18.66
C ALA A 170 -25.43 -0.63 19.63
#